data_AF-A0A2H0X9M0-F1
#
_entry.id   AF-A0A2H0X9M0-F1
#
_cell.length_a   1.000
_cell.length_b   1.000
_cell.length_c   1.000
_cell.angle_alpha   90.00
_cell.angle_beta   90.00
_cell.angle_gamma   90.00
#
_symmetry.space_group_name_H-M   'P 1'
#
loop_
_entity.id
_entity.type
_entity.pdbx_description
1 polymer ?
#
loop_
_entity_poly.entity_id
_entity_poly.type
_entity_poly.pdbx_seq_one_letter_code
_entity_poly.pdbx_strand_id
1 'polypeptide(L)'
;MFNFLKKLFGPGLFSTITKHNLTSAEEESIKIAWARVENYLSISSPSSLRQAVVEADKIFDKALKSLVKGETMGERLKNAKNLFRDYRDYQDVWEAHKIRNAIVHEDSYEAPYFVTKEAISKFKKGLSDIGISV
;
A
#
# COMPACT_ATOMS: atom_id res chain seq x y z
N MET A 1 17.25 19.06 1.31
CA MET A 1 16.16 18.15 0.93
C MET A 1 15.41 17.55 2.14
N PHE A 2 15.26 18.32 3.24
CA PHE A 2 14.74 17.83 4.55
C PHE A 2 13.47 18.60 5.03
N ASN A 3 12.82 19.38 4.16
CA ASN A 3 11.68 20.25 4.52
C ASN A 3 10.30 19.71 4.13
N PHE A 4 10.19 18.50 3.56
CA PHE A 4 8.89 17.94 3.15
C PHE A 4 8.13 17.24 4.29
N LEU A 5 8.81 16.88 5.39
CA LEU A 5 8.26 16.06 6.48
C LEU A 5 7.56 16.84 7.61
N LYS A 6 7.74 18.17 7.72
CA LYS A 6 7.11 18.98 8.79
C LYS A 6 5.71 19.50 8.47
N LYS A 7 5.23 19.40 7.22
CA LYS A 7 3.90 19.93 6.81
C LYS A 7 2.76 18.90 6.94
N LEU A 8 3.06 17.66 7.32
CA LEU A 8 2.10 16.55 7.33
C LEU A 8 1.46 16.25 8.69
N PHE A 9 1.93 16.88 9.77
CA PHE A 9 1.51 16.63 11.16
C PHE A 9 0.86 17.86 11.81
N GLY A 10 -0.06 18.52 11.10
CA GLY A 10 -1.00 19.45 11.74
C GLY A 10 -2.01 18.68 12.62
N PRO A 11 -2.64 19.33 13.63
CA PRO A 11 -3.59 18.67 14.51
C PRO A 11 -4.86 18.31 13.74
N GLY A 12 -4.89 17.11 13.19
CA GLY A 12 -5.98 16.61 12.33
C GLY A 12 -7.14 16.10 13.16
N LEU A 13 -8.28 16.78 12.99
CA LEU A 13 -9.64 16.37 13.34
C LEU A 13 -9.82 14.84 13.36
N PHE A 14 -10.22 14.31 14.50
CA PHE A 14 -10.74 12.95 14.61
C PHE A 14 -12.05 12.84 13.82
N SER A 15 -11.95 12.43 12.55
CA SER A 15 -13.10 11.91 11.81
C SER A 15 -13.49 10.58 12.45
N THR A 16 -14.71 10.50 12.98
CA THR A 16 -15.35 9.27 13.46
C THR A 16 -15.27 8.21 12.35
N ILE A 17 -14.34 7.27 12.46
CA ILE A 17 -14.20 6.17 11.49
C ILE A 17 -15.39 5.23 11.72
N THR A 18 -16.43 5.34 10.89
CA THR A 18 -17.38 4.26 10.70
C THR A 18 -16.60 3.09 10.09
N LYS A 19 -16.46 1.99 10.83
CA LYS A 19 -15.90 0.73 10.32
C LYS A 19 -16.82 0.20 9.21
N HIS A 20 -16.60 0.65 7.97
CA HIS A 20 -17.11 -0.07 6.82
C HIS A 20 -16.27 -1.34 6.67
N ASN A 21 -16.91 -2.50 6.73
CA ASN A 21 -16.28 -3.75 6.33
C ASN A 21 -16.43 -3.90 4.81
N LEU A 22 -15.41 -4.46 4.16
CA LEU A 22 -15.47 -4.79 2.72
C LEU A 22 -16.62 -5.75 2.45
N THR A 23 -17.30 -5.56 1.33
CA THR A 23 -18.23 -6.58 0.82
C THR A 23 -17.45 -7.79 0.30
N SER A 24 -18.08 -8.97 0.30
CA SER A 24 -17.46 -10.19 -0.24
C SER A 24 -17.03 -10.04 -1.71
N ALA A 25 -17.77 -9.25 -2.50
CA ALA A 25 -17.43 -8.97 -3.89
C ALA A 25 -16.18 -8.08 -4.03
N GLU A 26 -16.01 -7.08 -3.17
CA GLU A 26 -14.81 -6.24 -3.15
C GLU A 26 -13.58 -7.03 -2.70
N GLU A 27 -13.72 -7.84 -1.65
CA GLU A 27 -12.67 -8.73 -1.16
C GLU A 27 -12.20 -9.68 -2.26
N GLU A 28 -13.13 -10.35 -2.94
CA GLU A 28 -12.82 -11.25 -4.06
C GLU A 28 -12.15 -10.51 -5.22
N SER A 29 -12.63 -9.32 -5.55
CA SER A 29 -12.02 -8.48 -6.59
C SER A 29 -10.56 -8.09 -6.26
N ILE A 30 -10.23 -7.93 -4.98
CA ILE A 30 -8.87 -7.65 -4.53
C ILE A 30 -8.00 -8.92 -4.61
N LYS A 31 -8.52 -10.08 -4.18
CA LYS A 31 -7.82 -11.37 -4.29
C LYS A 31 -7.46 -11.71 -5.74
N ILE A 32 -8.43 -11.58 -6.65
CA ILE A 32 -8.21 -11.81 -8.08
C ILE A 32 -7.17 -10.84 -8.63
N ALA A 33 -7.21 -9.57 -8.21
CA ALA A 33 -6.21 -8.60 -8.65
C ALA A 33 -4.81 -8.95 -8.14
N TRP A 34 -4.68 -9.47 -6.92
CA TRP A 34 -3.39 -9.85 -6.32
C TRP A 34 -2.66 -10.95 -7.10
N ALA A 35 -3.39 -11.83 -7.82
CA ALA A 35 -2.77 -12.83 -8.70
C ALA A 35 -1.84 -12.19 -9.77
N ARG A 36 -2.05 -10.93 -10.14
CA ARG A 36 -1.14 -10.20 -11.04
C ARG A 36 0.22 -9.92 -10.41
N VAL A 37 0.24 -9.60 -9.11
CA VAL A 37 1.48 -9.39 -8.34
C VAL A 37 2.29 -10.69 -8.32
N GLU A 38 1.62 -11.81 -8.05
CA GLU A 38 2.25 -13.14 -8.05
C GLU A 38 2.81 -13.52 -9.42
N ASN A 39 2.10 -13.19 -10.51
CA ASN A 39 2.59 -13.41 -11.87
C ASN A 39 3.84 -12.57 -12.17
N TYR A 40 3.91 -11.32 -11.72
CA TYR A 40 5.12 -10.51 -11.91
C TYR A 40 6.31 -11.02 -11.07
N LEU A 41 6.04 -11.54 -9.87
CA LEU A 41 7.04 -12.19 -9.03
C LEU A 41 7.59 -13.48 -9.66
N SER A 42 6.76 -14.28 -10.32
CA SER A 42 7.19 -15.53 -10.95
C SER A 42 8.17 -15.32 -12.12
N ILE A 43 8.00 -14.21 -12.87
CA ILE A 43 8.92 -13.82 -13.96
C ILE A 43 10.30 -13.41 -13.41
N SER A 44 10.34 -12.77 -12.24
CA SER A 44 11.58 -12.39 -11.54
C SER A 44 12.60 -11.55 -12.33
N SER A 45 12.18 -10.81 -13.36
CA SER A 45 13.04 -9.84 -14.05
C SER A 45 13.03 -8.48 -13.34
N PRO A 46 14.05 -7.62 -13.51
CA PRO A 46 14.05 -6.28 -12.89
C PRO A 46 12.81 -5.46 -13.23
N SER A 47 12.33 -5.52 -14.48
CA SER A 47 11.13 -4.83 -14.92
C SER A 47 9.85 -5.43 -14.33
N SER A 48 9.75 -6.77 -14.23
CA SER A 48 8.58 -7.42 -13.63
C SER A 48 8.48 -7.11 -12.14
N LEU A 49 9.60 -7.10 -11.42
CA LEU A 49 9.62 -6.77 -9.99
C LEU A 49 9.22 -5.32 -9.71
N ARG A 50 9.69 -4.36 -10.52
CA ARG A 50 9.20 -2.97 -10.46
C ARG A 50 7.69 -2.92 -10.65
N GLN A 51 7.18 -3.62 -11.66
CA GLN A 51 5.76 -3.68 -11.94
C GLN A 51 4.96 -4.34 -10.81
N ALA A 52 5.52 -5.37 -10.15
CA ALA A 52 4.91 -6.02 -9.00
C ALA A 52 4.69 -5.06 -7.83
N VAL A 53 5.69 -4.21 -7.51
CA VAL A 53 5.57 -3.18 -6.45
C VAL A 53 4.48 -2.15 -6.80
N VAL A 54 4.45 -1.69 -8.05
CA VAL A 54 3.46 -0.71 -8.52
C VAL A 54 2.04 -1.30 -8.48
N GLU A 55 1.86 -2.54 -8.93
CA GLU A 55 0.54 -3.19 -8.90
C GLU A 55 0.10 -3.51 -7.47
N ALA A 56 1.02 -3.91 -6.57
CA ALA A 56 0.71 -4.14 -5.16
C ALA A 56 0.20 -2.87 -4.46
N ASP A 57 0.87 -1.72 -4.66
CA ASP A 57 0.42 -0.43 -4.11
C ASP A 57 -0.95 -0.02 -4.64
N LYS A 58 -1.18 -0.19 -5.95
CA LYS A 58 -2.46 0.11 -6.59
C LYS A 58 -3.59 -0.76 -6.05
N ILE A 59 -3.35 -2.04 -5.82
CA ILE A 59 -4.34 -2.96 -5.24
C ILE A 59 -4.61 -2.59 -3.78
N PHE A 60 -3.58 -2.25 -3.02
CA PHE A 60 -3.73 -1.77 -1.65
C PHE A 60 -4.56 -0.48 -1.60
N ASP A 61 -4.29 0.48 -2.49
CA ASP A 61 -5.07 1.71 -2.62
C ASP A 61 -6.54 1.44 -2.97
N LYS A 62 -6.80 0.46 -3.86
CA LYS A 62 -8.15 0.02 -4.17
C LYS A 62 -8.87 -0.51 -2.92
N ALA A 63 -8.20 -1.29 -2.08
CA ALA A 63 -8.75 -1.75 -0.81
C ALA A 63 -9.09 -0.58 0.12
N LEU A 64 -8.17 0.38 0.25
CA LEU A 64 -8.41 1.56 1.09
C LEU A 64 -9.57 2.42 0.60
N LYS A 65 -9.79 2.54 -0.71
CA LYS A 65 -10.91 3.32 -1.28
C LYS A 65 -12.28 2.83 -0.81
N SER A 66 -12.42 1.52 -0.56
CA SER A 66 -13.66 0.94 -0.03
C SER A 66 -13.84 1.15 1.48
N LEU A 67 -12.77 1.50 2.20
CA LEU A 67 -12.74 1.55 3.66
C LEU A 67 -12.70 2.99 4.22
N VAL A 68 -12.03 3.91 3.52
CA VAL A 68 -11.77 5.26 4.02
C VAL A 68 -11.80 6.31 2.91
N LYS A 69 -12.15 7.55 3.29
CA LYS A 69 -12.13 8.71 2.40
C LYS A 69 -10.69 9.21 2.17
N GLY A 70 -10.49 9.94 1.08
CA GLY A 70 -9.24 10.60 0.72
C GLY A 70 -9.07 10.63 -0.80
N GLU A 71 -8.37 11.63 -1.33
CA GLU A 71 -8.14 11.81 -2.77
C GLU A 71 -6.92 10.98 -3.21
N THR A 72 -5.87 11.02 -2.42
CA THR A 72 -4.61 10.31 -2.69
C THR A 72 -4.47 9.03 -1.87
N MET A 73 -3.59 8.14 -2.32
CA MET A 73 -3.21 6.94 -1.57
C MET A 73 -2.68 7.32 -0.18
N GLY A 74 -1.81 8.32 -0.10
CA GLY A 74 -1.25 8.78 1.17
C GLY A 74 -2.31 9.35 2.13
N GLU A 75 -3.32 10.07 1.64
CA GLU A 75 -4.44 10.55 2.47
C GLU A 75 -5.29 9.40 2.99
N ARG A 76 -5.63 8.44 2.12
CA ARG A 76 -6.34 7.23 2.53
C ARG A 76 -5.54 6.44 3.57
N LEU A 77 -4.23 6.30 3.39
CA LEU A 77 -3.37 5.60 4.34
C LEU A 77 -3.37 6.28 5.71
N LYS A 78 -3.30 7.63 5.78
CA LYS A 78 -3.45 8.37 7.05
C LYS A 78 -4.77 8.06 7.75
N ASN A 79 -5.87 8.06 6.99
CA ASN A 79 -7.21 7.80 7.52
C ASN A 79 -7.41 6.33 7.91
N ALA A 80 -6.63 5.42 7.35
CA ALA A 80 -6.66 3.99 7.62
C ALA A 80 -5.85 3.56 8.86
N LYS A 81 -5.17 4.47 9.57
CA LYS A 81 -4.28 4.13 10.71
C LYS A 81 -4.92 3.16 11.72
N ASN A 82 -6.18 3.36 12.06
CA ASN A 82 -6.90 2.56 13.06
C ASN A 82 -7.43 1.22 12.52
N LEU A 83 -7.23 0.92 11.23
CA LEU A 83 -7.59 -0.35 10.61
C LEU A 83 -6.48 -1.41 10.76
N PHE A 84 -5.24 -0.98 11.05
CA PHE A 84 -4.11 -1.86 11.26
C PHE A 84 -4.13 -2.46 12.66
N ARG A 85 -3.70 -3.72 12.77
CA ARG A 85 -3.63 -4.42 14.06
C ARG A 85 -2.38 -3.98 14.83
N ASP A 86 -1.28 -3.79 14.11
CA ASP A 86 -0.02 -3.30 14.65
C ASP A 86 0.35 -1.96 13.99
N TYR A 87 0.82 -1.00 14.81
CA TYR A 87 1.32 0.27 14.32
C TYR A 87 2.56 0.10 13.42
N ARG A 88 3.36 -0.96 13.65
CA ARG A 88 4.49 -1.30 12.81
C ARG A 88 4.06 -1.68 11.40
N ASP A 89 3.02 -2.50 11.25
CA ASP A 89 2.50 -2.90 9.93
C ASP A 89 1.96 -1.69 9.16
N TYR A 90 1.36 -0.72 9.87
CA TYR A 90 0.99 0.58 9.29
C TYR A 90 2.22 1.37 8.78
N GLN A 91 3.32 1.41 9.53
CA GLN A 91 4.56 2.07 9.09
C GLN A 91 5.21 1.35 7.92
N ASP A 92 5.19 0.02 7.92
CA ASP A 92 5.71 -0.81 6.84
C ASP A 92 5.01 -0.52 5.51
N VAL A 93 3.67 -0.35 5.51
CA VAL A 93 2.94 0.05 4.30
C VAL A 93 3.34 1.46 3.82
N TRP A 94 3.59 2.40 4.74
CA TRP A 94 4.13 3.72 4.37
C TRP A 94 5.50 3.63 3.72
N GLU A 95 6.37 2.75 4.22
CA GLU A 95 7.68 2.50 3.63
C GLU A 95 7.56 1.92 2.22
N ALA A 96 6.71 0.90 2.05
CA ALA A 96 6.44 0.30 0.75
C ALA A 96 5.89 1.32 -0.26
N HIS A 97 4.99 2.20 0.17
CA HIS A 97 4.47 3.30 -0.65
C HIS A 97 5.57 4.28 -1.09
N LYS A 98 6.49 4.65 -0.19
CA LYS A 98 7.64 5.51 -0.53
C LYS A 98 8.55 4.83 -1.56
N ILE A 99 8.82 3.53 -1.40
CA ILE A 99 9.59 2.75 -2.37
C ILE A 99 8.90 2.76 -3.73
N ARG A 100 7.57 2.57 -3.77
CA ARG A 100 6.78 2.66 -5.01
C ARG A 100 6.90 4.04 -5.65
N ASN A 101 6.82 5.11 -4.86
CA ASN A 101 6.95 6.48 -5.38
C ASN A 101 8.34 6.71 -5.98
N ALA A 102 9.41 6.24 -5.33
CA ALA A 102 10.76 6.33 -5.87
C ALA A 102 10.88 5.57 -7.21
N ILE A 103 10.36 4.33 -7.30
CA ILE A 103 10.36 3.53 -8.54
C ILE A 103 9.69 4.26 -9.72
N VAL A 104 8.64 5.04 -9.46
CA VAL A 104 7.85 5.69 -10.52
C VAL A 104 8.35 7.09 -10.86
N HIS A 105 8.92 7.82 -9.90
CA HIS A 105 9.22 9.24 -10.04
C HIS A 105 10.72 9.59 -10.07
N GLU A 106 11.59 8.66 -9.69
CA GLU A 106 13.04 8.88 -9.71
C GLU A 106 13.68 8.12 -10.88
N ASP A 107 14.12 8.86 -11.91
CA ASP A 107 14.60 8.30 -13.19
C ASP A 107 15.76 7.29 -13.04
N SER A 108 16.56 7.42 -11.97
CA SER A 108 17.74 6.59 -11.70
C SER A 108 17.57 5.64 -10.52
N TYR A 109 16.36 5.50 -9.96
CA TYR A 109 16.15 4.62 -8.81
C TYR A 109 15.96 3.16 -9.24
N GLU A 110 16.98 2.35 -9.02
CA GLU A 110 16.91 0.91 -9.17
C GLU A 110 16.78 0.24 -7.80
N ALA A 111 15.55 -0.11 -7.43
CA ALA A 111 15.30 -0.86 -6.19
C ALA A 111 15.98 -2.24 -6.26
N PRO A 112 16.84 -2.59 -5.29
CA PRO A 112 17.39 -3.94 -5.20
C PRO A 112 16.29 -5.00 -5.09
N TYR A 113 16.57 -6.21 -5.59
CA TYR A 113 15.63 -7.33 -5.57
C TYR A 113 14.97 -7.54 -4.20
N PHE A 114 15.77 -7.55 -3.12
CA PHE A 114 15.25 -7.74 -1.77
C PHE A 114 14.31 -6.61 -1.34
N VAL A 115 14.60 -5.36 -1.69
CA VAL A 115 13.75 -4.19 -1.39
C VAL A 115 12.41 -4.30 -2.09
N THR A 116 12.39 -4.74 -3.35
CA THR A 116 11.11 -4.93 -4.08
C THR A 116 10.24 -6.00 -3.46
N LYS A 117 10.82 -7.16 -3.11
CA LYS A 117 10.10 -8.24 -2.43
C LYS A 117 9.61 -7.85 -1.05
N GLU A 118 10.44 -7.13 -0.28
CA GLU A 118 10.07 -6.63 1.03
C GLU A 118 8.87 -5.67 0.92
N ALA A 119 8.90 -4.71 -0.02
CA ALA A 119 7.79 -3.79 -0.24
C ALA A 119 6.48 -4.53 -0.57
N ILE A 120 6.53 -5.55 -1.42
CA ILE A 120 5.36 -6.38 -1.76
C ILE A 120 4.85 -7.14 -0.54
N SER A 121 5.75 -7.74 0.25
CA SER A 121 5.39 -8.43 1.50
C SER A 121 4.72 -7.48 2.50
N LYS A 122 5.18 -6.24 2.60
CA LYS A 122 4.58 -5.21 3.46
C LYS A 122 3.16 -4.86 3.01
N PHE A 123 2.90 -4.72 1.71
CA PHE A 123 1.53 -4.57 1.19
C PHE A 123 0.65 -5.79 1.46
N LYS A 124 1.18 -7.00 1.27
CA LYS A 124 0.47 -8.26 1.57
C LYS A 124 0.07 -8.34 3.04
N LYS A 125 0.99 -8.00 3.96
CA LYS A 125 0.70 -7.93 5.40
C LYS A 125 -0.33 -6.87 5.72
N GLY A 126 -0.22 -5.69 5.12
CA GLY A 126 -1.20 -4.61 5.28
C GLY A 126 -2.60 -5.03 4.85
N LEU A 127 -2.75 -5.76 3.73
CA LEU A 127 -4.05 -6.29 3.30
C LEU A 127 -4.64 -7.22 4.36
N SER A 128 -3.82 -8.12 4.92
CA SER A 128 -4.24 -9.03 5.98
C SER A 128 -4.71 -8.29 7.24
N ASP A 129 -4.02 -7.22 7.60
CA ASP A 129 -4.36 -6.38 8.74
C ASP A 129 -5.72 -5.70 8.60
N ILE A 130 -6.05 -5.23 7.40
CA ILE A 130 -7.35 -4.62 7.08
C ILE A 130 -8.43 -5.64 6.70
N GLY A 131 -8.15 -6.94 6.85
CA GLY A 131 -9.14 -8.02 6.74
C GLY A 131 -9.16 -8.78 5.41
N ILE A 132 -8.18 -8.60 4.53
CA ILE A 132 -8.10 -9.27 3.22
C ILE A 132 -6.91 -10.23 3.19
N SER A 133 -7.15 -11.53 3.03
CA SER A 133 -6.07 -12.51 2.88
C SER A 133 -5.85 -12.86 1.41
N VAL A 134 -4.61 -12.69 0.93
CA VAL A 134 -4.13 -12.97 -0.44
C VAL A 134 -2.86 -13.80 -0.42
#